data_AF-A0A938ZQY4-F1
#
_entry.id   AF-A0A938ZQY4-F1
#
_cell.length_a   1.000
_cell.length_b   1.000
_cell.length_c   1.000
_cell.angle_alpha   90.00
_cell.angle_beta   90.00
_cell.angle_gamma   90.00
#
_symmetry.space_group_name_H-M   'P 1'
#
loop_
_entity.id
_entity.type
_entity.pdbx_description
1 polymer ?
#
loop_
_entity_poly.entity_id
_entity_poly.type
_entity_poly.pdbx_seq_one_letter_code
_entity_poly.pdbx_strand_id
1 'polypeptide(L)' 'MKIQVEQLSANEFLWAKDWIKECLPWRDLSCPEEVEELTEQEIISGIKIHYSGGIKQFKLSVEDHIFPSNS' A
#
# COMPACT_ATOMS: atom_id res chain seq x y z
N MET A 1 16.46 -1.55 -20.86
CA MET A 1 15.72 -2.25 -19.77
C MET A 1 14.31 -1.69 -19.77
N LYS A 2 13.27 -2.54 -19.91
CA LYS A 2 11.89 -2.10 -19.67
C LYS A 2 11.73 -2.04 -18.15
N ILE A 3 11.71 -0.82 -17.59
CA ILE A 3 11.30 -0.63 -16.20
C ILE A 3 9.81 -1.00 -16.19
N GLN A 4 9.48 -2.17 -15.65
CA GLN A 4 8.08 -2.47 -15.34
C GLN A 4 7.72 -1.54 -14.20
N VAL A 5 6.91 -0.53 -14.50
CA VAL A 5 6.29 0.30 -13.46
C VAL A 5 5.32 -0.62 -12.75
N GLU A 6 5.67 -1.06 -11.55
CA GLU A 6 4.72 -1.79 -10.70
C GLU A 6 3.55 -0.85 -10.42
N GLN A 7 2.33 -1.34 -10.63
CA GLN A 7 1.09 -0.59 -10.39
C GLN A 7 0.22 -1.35 -9.39
N LEU A 8 -0.61 -0.61 -8.65
CA LEU A 8 -1.61 -1.14 -7.75
C LEU A 8 -2.96 -1.19 -8.47
N SER A 9 -3.74 -2.24 -8.22
CA SER A 9 -5.16 -2.23 -8.58
C SER A 9 -5.91 -1.21 -7.70
N ALA A 10 -7.12 -0.83 -8.08
CA ALA A 10 -7.92 0.11 -7.28
C ALA A 10 -8.12 -0.36 -5.84
N ASN A 11 -8.35 -1.66 -5.63
CA ASN A 11 -8.52 -2.23 -4.29
C ASN A 11 -7.22 -2.24 -3.49
N GLU A 12 -6.10 -2.59 -4.13
CA GLU A 12 -4.77 -2.54 -3.50
C GLU A 12 -4.39 -1.11 -3.11
N PHE A 13 -4.72 -0.13 -3.95
CA PHE A 13 -4.47 1.28 -3.68
C PHE A 13 -5.31 1.80 -2.51
N LEU A 14 -6.60 1.45 -2.45
CA LEU A 14 -7.45 1.79 -1.31
C LEU A 14 -6.94 1.17 -0.01
N TRP A 15 -6.62 -0.13 -0.04
CA TRP A 15 -6.10 -0.81 1.14
C TRP A 15 -4.74 -0.25 1.57
N ALA A 16 -3.90 0.17 0.61
CA ALA A 16 -2.63 0.82 0.92
C ALA A 16 -2.81 2.14 1.67
N LYS A 17 -3.80 2.95 1.26
CA LYS A 17 -4.13 4.18 1.95
C LYS A 17 -4.61 3.89 3.37
N ASP A 18 -5.50 2.94 3.56
CA ASP A 18 -5.98 2.58 4.90
C ASP A 18 -4.86 2.05 5.78
N TRP A 19 -3.99 1.17 5.25
CA TRP A 19 -2.81 0.72 5.97
C TRP A 19 -1.87 1.88 6.40
N ILE A 20 -1.62 2.85 5.52
CA ILE A 20 -0.80 4.02 5.84
C ILE A 20 -1.45 4.85 6.95
N LYS A 21 -2.78 5.06 6.90
CA LYS A 21 -3.53 5.78 7.94
C LYS A 21 -3.45 5.10 9.31
N GLU A 22 -3.46 3.77 9.34
CA GLU A 22 -3.31 3.00 10.58
C GLU A 22 -1.87 3.03 11.12
N CYS A 23 -0.88 3.28 10.25
CA CYS A 23 0.53 3.35 10.60
C CYS A 23 1.04 4.76 10.90
N LEU A 24 0.15 5.75 11.11
CA LEU A 24 0.56 7.12 11.40
C LEU A 24 1.29 7.23 12.76
N PRO A 25 2.34 8.09 12.87
CA PRO A 25 2.90 8.90 11.80
C PRO A 25 3.68 8.03 10.79
N TRP A 26 3.41 8.26 9.50
CA TRP A 26 4.06 7.50 8.43
C TRP A 26 4.87 8.47 7.57
N ARG A 27 6.20 8.36 7.66
CA ARG A 27 7.15 9.37 7.15
C ARG A 27 6.87 10.73 7.80
N ASP A 28 6.49 11.72 6.99
CA ASP A 28 6.16 13.09 7.41
C ASP A 28 4.64 13.30 7.55
N LEU A 29 3.83 12.30 7.20
CA LEU A 29 2.38 12.38 7.31
C LEU A 29 1.97 12.26 8.78
N SER A 30 1.23 13.26 9.23
CA SER A 30 0.81 13.41 10.61
C SER A 30 -0.68 13.19 10.79
N CYS A 31 -1.48 13.36 9.73
CA CYS A 31 -2.92 13.06 9.76
C CYS A 31 -3.41 12.20 8.57
N PRO A 32 -4.57 11.53 8.73
CA PRO A 32 -5.13 10.66 7.68
C PRO A 32 -5.49 11.37 6.39
N GLU A 33 -5.78 12.67 6.43
CA GLU A 33 -6.20 13.47 5.28
C GLU A 33 -5.05 13.62 4.27
N GLU A 34 -3.81 13.79 4.75
CA GLU A 34 -2.61 13.89 3.91
C GLU A 34 -2.36 12.59 3.12
N VAL A 35 -2.82 11.45 3.64
CA VAL A 35 -2.70 10.14 2.96
C VAL A 35 -3.56 10.11 1.69
N GLU A 36 -4.67 10.87 1.64
CA GLU A 36 -5.52 10.92 0.46
C GLU A 36 -4.87 11.64 -0.73
N GLU A 37 -3.96 12.57 -0.44
CA GLU A 37 -3.22 13.36 -1.42
C GLU A 37 -2.01 12.63 -2.02
N LEU A 38 -1.63 11.49 -1.44
CA LEU A 38 -0.50 10.70 -1.94
C LEU A 38 -0.75 10.14 -3.33
N THR A 39 0.28 10.24 -4.17
CA THR A 39 0.29 9.61 -5.48
C THR A 39 0.53 8.10 -5.38
N GLU A 40 0.08 7.35 -6.39
CA GLU A 40 0.32 5.90 -6.49
C GLU A 40 1.81 5.54 -6.37
N GLN A 41 2.69 6.33 -6.97
CA GLN A 41 4.13 6.10 -6.91
C GLN A 41 4.70 6.28 -5.50
N GLU A 42 4.21 7.26 -4.74
CA GLU A 42 4.61 7.49 -3.36
C GLU A 42 4.16 6.35 -2.45
N ILE A 43 2.92 5.89 -2.64
CA ILE A 43 2.38 4.73 -1.92
C ILE A 43 3.18 3.47 -2.24
N ILE A 44 3.46 3.19 -3.52
CA ILE A 44 4.26 2.03 -3.94
C ILE A 44 5.67 2.09 -3.35
N SER A 45 6.32 3.25 -3.42
CA SER A 45 7.65 3.47 -2.83
C SER A 45 7.61 3.25 -1.31
N GLY A 46 6.54 3.74 -0.69
CA GLY A 46 6.22 3.55 0.71
C GLY A 46 6.13 2.09 1.13
N ILE A 47 5.28 1.33 0.48
CA ILE A 47 5.08 -0.10 0.72
C ILE A 47 6.41 -0.86 0.55
N LYS A 48 7.18 -0.55 -0.49
CA LYS A 48 8.48 -1.20 -0.74
C LYS A 48 9.48 -1.01 0.40
N ILE A 49 9.40 0.12 1.12
CA ILE A 49 10.34 0.46 2.20
C ILE A 49 9.81 -0.01 3.56
N HIS A 50 8.51 0.19 3.83
CA HIS A 50 7.94 0.06 5.17
C HIS A 50 7.09 -1.20 5.37
N TYR A 51 6.58 -1.81 4.30
CA TYR A 51 5.82 -3.05 4.42
C TYR A 51 6.78 -4.24 4.50
N SER A 52 6.63 -5.07 5.54
CA SER A 52 7.47 -6.26 5.71
C SER A 52 7.22 -7.24 4.55
N GLY A 53 8.25 -7.48 3.73
CA GLY A 53 8.15 -8.28 2.50
C GLY A 53 7.84 -7.47 1.22
N GLY A 54 7.77 -6.15 1.33
CA GLY A 54 7.60 -5.22 0.21
C GLY A 54 6.27 -5.39 -0.54
N ILE A 55 6.22 -4.86 -1.76
CA ILE A 55 5.00 -4.80 -2.56
C ILE A 55 4.39 -6.16 -2.89
N LYS A 56 5.20 -7.21 -3.06
CA LYS A 56 4.69 -8.56 -3.33
C LYS A 56 3.91 -9.10 -2.14
N GLN A 57 4.47 -9.01 -0.92
CA GLN A 57 3.81 -9.48 0.28
C GLN A 57 2.57 -8.65 0.61
N PHE A 58 2.63 -7.35 0.33
CA PHE A 58 1.49 -6.46 0.44
C PHE A 58 0.33 -6.92 -0.44
N LYS A 59 0.56 -7.16 -1.74
CA LYS A 59 -0.49 -7.63 -2.67
C LYS A 59 -1.12 -8.94 -2.22
N LEU A 60 -0.31 -9.91 -1.76
CA LEU A 60 -0.82 -11.16 -1.20
C LEU A 60 -1.70 -10.94 0.05
N SER A 61 -1.31 -10.00 0.92
CA SER A 61 -2.08 -9.68 2.13
C SER A 61 -3.42 -9.01 1.78
N VAL A 62 -3.43 -8.15 0.76
CA VAL A 62 -4.65 -7.56 0.23
C VAL A 62 -5.57 -8.63 -0.36
N GLU A 63 -5.03 -9.56 -1.15
CA GLU A 63 -5.80 -10.66 -1.72
C GLU A 63 -6.41 -11.55 -0.63
N ASP A 64 -5.65 -11.91 0.41
CA ASP A 64 -6.15 -12.67 1.56
C ASP A 64 -7.22 -11.90 2.35
N HIS A 65 -7.08 -10.57 2.46
CA HIS A 65 -8.06 -9.73 3.15
C HIS A 65 -9.37 -9.59 2.37
N ILE A 66 -9.31 -9.45 1.04
CA ILE A 66 -10.49 -9.29 0.16
C ILE A 66 -11.17 -10.65 -0.08
N PHE A 67 -10.38 -11.70 -0.24
CA PHE A 67 -10.84 -13.06 -0.43
C PHE A 67 -10.28 -13.94 0.68
N PRO A 68 -10.80 -13.81 1.93
CA PRO A 68 -10.36 -14.67 3.01
C PRO A 68 -10.63 -16.10 2.58
N SER A 69 -9.55 -16.84 2.35
CA SER A 69 -9.63 -18.26 2.02
C SER A 69 -10.06 -18.96 3.30
N ASN A 70 -11.37 -19.01 3.56
CA ASN A 70 -11.95 -19.78 4.65
C ASN A 70 -11.47 -21.23 4.50
N SER A 71 -10.45 -21.59 5.28
CA SER A 71 -10.06 -22.97 5.58
C SER A 71 -10.66 -23.39 6.90
#